data_AF-A0A4Y2LU75-F1
#
_entry.id   AF-A0A4Y2LU75-F1
#
_cell.length_a   1.000
_cell.length_b   1.000
_cell.length_c   1.000
_cell.angle_alpha   90.00
_cell.angle_beta   90.00
_cell.angle_gamma   90.00
#
_symmetry.space_group_name_H-M   'P 1'
#
loop_
_entity.id
_entity.type
_entity.pdbx_description
1 polymer ?
#
loop_
_entity_poly.entity_id
_entity_poly.type
_entity_poly.pdbx_seq_one_letter_code
_entity_poly.pdbx_strand_id
1 'polypeptide(L)'
;MACVVSWNCRGFRSKVCYIKGLIYEVHPVCVALQEIYLKPADIAKIKRYSLVRKDNENESGRASGGVALLVSHDTPSSVVTLHTNLQAVAVRVMLSN
;
A
#
# COMPACT_ATOMS: atom_id res chain seq x y z
N MET A 1 17.20 -2.60 11.61
CA MET A 1 16.29 -3.76 11.59
C MET A 1 15.20 -3.48 10.56
N ALA A 2 14.96 -4.38 9.62
CA ALA A 2 13.89 -4.20 8.63
C ALA A 2 12.52 -4.47 9.28
N CYS A 3 11.58 -3.54 9.12
CA CYS A 3 10.22 -3.68 9.63
C CYS A 3 9.22 -3.69 8.47
N VAL A 4 8.24 -4.59 8.55
CA VAL A 4 7.09 -4.63 7.65
C VAL A 4 5.82 -4.55 8.49
N VAL A 5 4.90 -3.69 8.10
CA VAL A 5 3.59 -3.55 8.77
C VAL A 5 2.50 -4.04 7.83
N SER A 6 1.52 -4.76 8.37
CA SER A 6 0.29 -5.10 7.65
C SER A 6 -0.92 -4.56 8.41
N TRP A 7 -1.82 -3.87 7.72
CA TRP A 7 -2.97 -3.23 8.34
C TRP A 7 -4.17 -3.15 7.39
N ASN A 8 -5.31 -3.68 7.82
CA ASN A 8 -6.60 -3.36 7.23
C ASN A 8 -7.01 -1.96 7.69
N CYS A 9 -6.86 -0.95 6.83
CA CYS A 9 -7.04 0.44 7.20
C CYS A 9 -8.48 0.94 7.09
N ARG A 10 -9.37 0.16 6.46
CA ARG A 10 -10.78 0.54 6.22
C ARG A 10 -10.93 1.96 5.65
N GLY A 11 -10.16 2.25 4.61
CA GLY A 11 -10.15 3.52 3.89
C GLY A 11 -8.82 4.26 4.02
N PHE A 12 -8.09 4.33 2.91
CA PHE A 12 -6.80 5.03 2.87
C PHE A 12 -6.94 6.53 3.21
N ARG A 13 -7.93 7.20 2.61
CA ARG A 13 -8.12 8.66 2.76
C ARG A 13 -8.41 9.06 4.20
N SER A 14 -9.28 8.32 4.88
CA SER A 14 -9.64 8.60 6.28
C SER A 14 -8.50 8.29 7.26
N LYS A 15 -7.54 7.45 6.86
CA LYS A 15 -6.39 7.05 7.69
C LYS A 15 -5.05 7.69 7.32
N VAL A 16 -5.01 8.62 6.37
CA VAL A 16 -3.75 9.17 5.85
C VAL A 16 -2.86 9.77 6.95
N CYS A 17 -3.43 10.44 7.96
CA CYS A 17 -2.66 11.00 9.08
C CYS A 17 -2.06 9.90 9.97
N TYR A 18 -2.82 8.83 10.24
CA TYR A 18 -2.34 7.67 11.00
C TYR A 18 -1.27 6.90 10.25
N ILE A 19 -1.42 6.73 8.93
CA ILE A 19 -0.40 6.09 8.07
C ILE A 19 0.90 6.90 8.13
N LYS A 20 0.83 8.24 8.08
CA LYS A 20 2.01 9.11 8.21
C LYS A 20 2.65 9.02 9.60
N GLY A 21 1.85 8.96 10.66
CA GLY A 21 2.33 8.77 12.03
C GLY A 21 3.05 7.43 12.19
N LEU A 22 2.43 6.34 11.75
CA LEU A 22 3.02 5.00 11.72
C LEU A 22 4.37 5.00 10.99
N ILE A 23 4.43 5.62 9.81
CA ILE A 23 5.65 5.71 9.01
C ILE A 23 6.75 6.49 9.76
N TYR A 24 6.37 7.59 10.43
CA TYR A 24 7.30 8.42 11.19
C TYR A 24 7.83 7.71 12.44
N GLU A 25 7.02 6.91 13.11
CA GLU A 25 7.41 6.20 14.33
C GLU A 25 8.21 4.93 14.03
N VAL A 26 7.69 4.10 13.12
CA VAL A 26 8.18 2.73 12.90
C VAL A 26 9.24 2.65 11.81
N HIS A 27 9.31 3.63 10.91
CA HIS A 27 10.18 3.62 9.73
C HIS A 27 10.14 2.29 8.94
N PRO A 28 8.94 1.78 8.59
CA PRO A 28 8.81 0.48 7.95
C PRO A 28 9.40 0.48 6.54
N VAL A 29 10.09 -0.58 6.17
CA VAL A 29 10.53 -0.82 4.80
C VAL A 29 9.31 -0.93 3.86
N CYS A 30 8.24 -1.56 4.36
CA CYS A 30 6.99 -1.69 3.63
C CYS A 30 5.77 -1.66 4.55
N VAL A 31 4.68 -1.03 4.10
CA VAL A 31 3.35 -1.08 4.73
C VAL A 31 2.36 -1.70 3.76
N ALA A 32 1.82 -2.86 4.10
CA ALA A 32 0.74 -3.53 3.41
C ALA A 32 -0.61 -3.06 3.94
N LEU A 33 -1.45 -2.51 3.06
CA LEU A 33 -2.76 -1.98 3.39
C LEU A 33 -3.86 -2.80 2.71
N GLN A 34 -4.90 -3.13 3.48
CA GLN A 34 -6.14 -3.74 2.95
C GLN A 34 -7.35 -2.83 3.18
N GLU A 35 -8.39 -3.03 2.37
CA GLU A 35 -9.59 -2.19 2.34
C GLU A 35 -9.25 -0.71 2.13
N ILE A 36 -8.45 -0.41 1.10
CA ILE A 36 -8.01 0.96 0.83
C ILE A 36 -9.15 1.86 0.33
N TYR A 37 -10.21 1.28 -0.25
CA TYR A 37 -11.40 1.97 -0.79
C TYR A 37 -11.05 3.14 -1.72
N LEU A 38 -10.09 2.94 -2.62
CA LEU A 38 -9.73 3.88 -3.66
C LEU A 38 -10.22 3.41 -5.03
N LYS A 39 -10.44 4.37 -5.93
CA LYS A 39 -10.71 4.17 -7.35
C LYS A 39 -9.46 4.41 -8.20
N PRO A 40 -9.43 3.97 -9.48
CA PRO A 40 -8.33 4.24 -10.38
C PRO A 40 -8.02 5.74 -10.52
N ALA A 41 -9.05 6.59 -10.56
CA ALA A 41 -8.90 8.05 -10.66
C ALA A 41 -8.43 8.73 -9.36
N ASP A 42 -8.45 8.03 -8.23
CA ASP A 42 -8.04 8.60 -6.95
C ASP A 42 -6.52 8.78 -6.87
N ILE A 43 -6.09 10.01 -6.56
CA ILE A 43 -4.69 10.29 -6.25
C ILE A 43 -4.42 9.93 -4.78
N ALA A 44 -3.53 8.97 -4.57
CA ALA A 44 -2.99 8.58 -3.26
C ALA A 44 -1.46 8.61 -3.32
N LYS A 45 -0.84 9.45 -2.48
CA LYS A 45 0.62 9.61 -2.41
C LYS A 45 1.06 9.80 -0.96
N ILE A 46 2.16 9.15 -0.59
CA ILE A 46 2.86 9.36 0.68
C ILE A 46 4.30 9.75 0.33
N LYS A 47 4.81 10.82 0.96
CA LYS A 47 6.17 11.31 0.68
C LYS A 47 7.19 10.22 1.03
N ARG A 48 8.20 10.02 0.16
CA ARG A 48 9.26 9.00 0.29
C ARG A 48 8.80 7.54 0.24
N TYR A 49 7.55 7.28 -0.15
CA TYR A 49 7.04 5.93 -0.35
C TYR A 49 6.43 5.79 -1.74
N SER A 50 6.80 4.72 -2.42
CA SER A 50 6.17 4.28 -3.66
C SER A 50 4.89 3.53 -3.32
N LEU A 51 3.81 3.82 -4.04
CA LEU A 51 2.51 3.16 -3.87
C LEU A 51 2.27 2.18 -5.01
N VAL A 52 2.19 0.89 -4.67
CA VAL A 52 1.76 -0.18 -5.59
C VAL A 52 0.40 -0.65 -5.12
N ARG A 53 -0.62 -0.58 -5.96
CA ARG A 53 -2.00 -0.90 -5.54
C ARG A 53 -2.78 -1.65 -6.60
N LYS A 54 -3.79 -2.38 -6.14
CA LYS A 54 -4.87 -2.94 -6.96
C LYS A 54 -6.19 -2.46 -6.36
N ASP A 55 -6.86 -1.60 -7.11
CA ASP A 55 -8.17 -1.08 -6.75
C ASP A 55 -9.26 -2.12 -7.06
N ASN A 56 -10.42 -1.94 -6.45
CA ASN A 56 -11.59 -2.73 -6.76
C ASN A 56 -12.85 -1.89 -6.59
N GLU A 57 -13.81 -2.10 -7.48
CA GLU A 57 -15.10 -1.44 -7.48
C GLU A 57 -16.20 -2.51 -7.52
N ASN A 58 -17.33 -2.24 -6.88
CA ASN A 58 -18.50 -3.10 -6.98
C ASN A 58 -19.29 -2.80 -8.28
N GLU A 59 -20.39 -3.53 -8.50
CA GLU A 59 -21.26 -3.38 -9.68
C GLU A 59 -21.83 -1.96 -9.85
N SER A 60 -21.98 -1.21 -8.75
CA SER A 60 -22.46 0.17 -8.76
C SER A 60 -21.35 1.21 -8.98
N GLY A 61 -20.11 0.79 -9.29
CA GLY A 61 -18.96 1.68 -9.43
C GLY A 61 -18.53 2.35 -8.12
N ARG A 62 -18.85 1.74 -6.97
CA ARG A 62 -18.38 2.20 -5.65
C ARG A 62 -17.10 1.46 -5.31
N ALA A 63 -16.10 2.18 -4.79
CA ALA A 63 -14.88 1.56 -4.29
C ALA A 63 -15.22 0.51 -3.21
N SER A 64 -14.67 -0.70 -3.37
CA SER A 64 -14.96 -1.86 -2.53
C SER A 64 -13.70 -2.69 -2.36
N GLY A 65 -13.24 -2.92 -1.13
CA GLY A 65 -11.97 -3.59 -0.87
C GLY A 65 -10.76 -2.77 -1.35
N GLY A 66 -9.92 -3.40 -2.16
CA GLY A 66 -8.65 -2.89 -2.67
C GLY A 66 -7.48 -3.14 -1.73
N VAL A 67 -6.29 -3.29 -2.30
CA VAL A 67 -5.04 -3.52 -1.55
C VAL A 67 -3.92 -2.62 -2.06
N ALA A 68 -2.99 -2.27 -1.17
CA ALA A 68 -1.82 -1.48 -1.52
C ALA A 68 -0.57 -1.88 -0.73
N LEU A 69 0.59 -1.61 -1.31
CA LEU A 69 1.88 -1.63 -0.67
C LEU A 69 2.48 -0.24 -0.78
N LEU A 70 2.81 0.36 0.36
CA LEU A 70 3.71 1.51 0.45
C LEU A 70 5.11 0.97 0.67
N VAL A 71 6.06 1.29 -0.22
CA VAL A 71 7.45 0.83 -0.14
C VAL A 71 8.37 2.03 0.03
N SER A 72 9.24 1.99 1.05
CA SER A 72 10.18 3.07 1.32
C SER A 72 11.15 3.28 0.15
N HIS A 73 11.44 4.53 -0.19
CA HIS A 73 12.46 4.88 -1.18
C HIS A 73 13.89 4.61 -0.68
N ASP A 74 14.05 4.36 0.62
CA ASP A 74 15.36 4.11 1.23
C ASP A 74 15.81 2.66 1.03
N THR A 75 14.97 1.82 0.44
CA THR A 75 15.27 0.43 0.18
C THR A 75 15.03 0.11 -1.30
N PRO A 76 16.04 -0.42 -2.01
CA PRO A 76 15.85 -0.86 -3.39
C PRO A 76 14.71 -1.86 -3.50
N SER A 77 13.80 -1.62 -4.44
CA SER A 77 12.65 -2.48 -4.65
C SER A 77 12.24 -2.52 -6.12
N SER A 78 11.50 -3.57 -6.49
CA SER A 78 10.87 -3.71 -7.79
C SER A 78 9.47 -4.30 -7.67
N VAL A 79 8.55 -3.87 -8.53
CA VAL A 79 7.20 -4.43 -8.60
C VAL A 79 7.27 -5.83 -9.21
N VAL A 80 6.52 -6.77 -8.63
CA VAL A 80 6.34 -8.12 -9.19
C VAL A 80 4.93 -8.21 -9.77
N THR A 81 4.85 -8.41 -11.07
CA THR A 81 3.57 -8.64 -11.76
C THR A 81 2.96 -9.96 -11.30
N LEU A 82 1.71 -9.91 -10.85
CA LEU A 82 0.95 -11.10 -10.46
C LEU A 82 -0.11 -11.41 -11.52
N HIS A 83 -0.16 -12.66 -11.98
CA HIS A 83 -1.21 -13.16 -12.86
C HIS A 83 -2.35 -13.76 -12.03
N THR A 84 -3.17 -12.90 -11.41
CA THR A 84 -4.27 -13.34 -10.53
C THR A 84 -5.48 -12.43 -10.58
N ASN A 85 -6.66 -13.03 -10.42
CA ASN A 85 -7.93 -12.33 -10.25
C ASN A 85 -8.14 -11.83 -8.81
N LEU A 86 -7.30 -12.26 -7.86
CA LEU A 86 -7.37 -11.79 -6.48
C LEU A 86 -6.96 -10.32 -6.35
N GLN A 87 -7.44 -9.67 -5.28
CA GLN A 87 -6.96 -8.35 -4.87
C GLN A 87 -5.58 -8.52 -4.21
N ALA A 88 -4.54 -8.58 -5.03
CA ALA A 88 -3.17 -8.80 -4.60
C ALA A 88 -2.21 -7.91 -5.40
N VAL A 89 -1.16 -7.46 -4.71
CA VAL A 89 0.01 -6.79 -5.27
C VAL A 89 1.26 -7.38 -4.64
N ALA A 90 2.37 -7.36 -5.36
CA ALA A 90 3.64 -7.85 -4.86
C ALA A 90 4.78 -6.91 -5.22
N VAL A 91 5.73 -6.80 -4.29
CA VAL A 91 6.98 -6.06 -4.46
C VAL A 91 8.12 -6.92 -3.92
N ARG A 92 9.25 -6.92 -4.62
CA ARG A 92 10.51 -7.46 -4.14
C ARG A 92 11.28 -6.32 -3.50
N VAL A 93 11.81 -6.55 -2.30
CA VAL A 93 12.61 -5.56 -1.57
C VAL A 93 13.95 -6.16 -1.19
N MET A 94 15.04 -5.42 -1.38
CA MET A 94 16.39 -5.87 -1.03
C MET A 94 16.80 -5.31 0.33
N LEU A 95 16.84 -6.17 1.35
CA LEU A 95 17.25 -5.80 2.70
C LEU A 95 18.78 -5.88 2.80
N SER A 96 19.42 -4.81 3.27
CA SER A 96 20.82 -4.85 3.69
C SER A 96 20.92 -5.50 5.08
N ASN A 97 21.85 -6.44 5.25
CA ASN A 97 22.20 -7.01 6.55
C ASN A 97 22.84 -5.97 7.46
#